data_AF-A0A838HPZ9-F1
#
_entry.id   AF-A0A838HPZ9-F1
#
_cell.length_a   1.000
_cell.length_b   1.000
_cell.length_c   1.000
_cell.angle_alpha   90.00
_cell.angle_beta   90.00
_cell.angle_gamma   90.00
#
_symmetry.space_group_name_H-M   'P 1'
#
loop_
_entity.id
_entity.type
_entity.pdbx_description
1 polymer ?
#
loop_
_entity_poly.entity_id
_entity_poly.type
_entity_poly.pdbx_seq_one_letter_code
_entity_poly.pdbx_strand_id
1 'polypeptide(L)'
;MMDHEQLDLSALDRFADSARLEGAVRGVMAQSAPILARRAGRRPVLSLVAVWARPALAAAAAIAAISVAGLARPMERAASVSSVPLVSVAEALNLPTPVSEWLAEGREPTASDLILALDNLP
;
A
#
# COMPACT_ATOMS: atom_id res chain seq x y z
N MET A 1 11.28 -29.34 31.04
CA MET A 1 10.38 -28.79 30.01
C MET A 1 9.20 -28.21 30.78
N MET A 2 9.11 -26.88 30.90
CA MET A 2 8.05 -26.24 31.69
C MET A 2 6.89 -25.94 30.73
N ASP A 3 5.82 -26.72 30.83
CA ASP A 3 4.55 -26.40 30.16
C ASP A 3 3.99 -25.12 30.79
N HIS A 4 3.84 -24.09 29.95
CA HIS A 4 3.11 -22.89 30.33
C HIS A 4 1.61 -23.23 30.29
N GLU A 5 1.00 -23.43 31.46
CA GLU A 5 -0.46 -23.41 31.59
C GLU A 5 -0.97 -22.10 31.01
N GLN A 6 -1.59 -22.20 29.84
CA GLN A 6 -2.13 -21.06 29.12
C GLN A 6 -3.37 -20.59 29.87
N LEU A 7 -3.25 -19.43 30.54
CA LEU A 7 -4.35 -18.81 31.27
C LEU A 7 -5.52 -18.54 30.30
N ASP A 8 -6.68 -19.09 30.62
CA ASP A 8 -7.91 -18.79 29.89
C ASP A 8 -8.38 -17.36 30.23
N LEU A 9 -8.30 -16.48 29.24
CA LEU A 9 -8.69 -15.07 29.34
C LEU A 9 -10.04 -14.79 28.67
N SER A 10 -10.81 -15.82 28.32
CA SER A 10 -12.14 -15.67 27.71
C SER A 10 -13.09 -14.80 28.55
N ALA A 11 -12.97 -14.86 29.88
CA ALA A 11 -13.72 -14.00 30.80
C ALA A 11 -13.37 -12.50 30.70
N LEU A 12 -12.20 -12.16 30.15
CA LEU A 12 -11.75 -10.78 29.92
C LEU A 12 -12.03 -10.30 28.49
N ASP A 13 -12.49 -11.19 27.60
CA ASP A 13 -12.83 -10.83 26.23
C ASP A 13 -14.15 -10.07 26.17
N ARG A 14 -14.08 -8.78 26.49
CA ARG A 14 -15.21 -7.84 26.41
C ARG A 14 -15.63 -7.55 24.97
N PHE A 15 -14.90 -8.06 23.98
CA PHE A 15 -15.21 -7.88 22.56
C PHE A 15 -16.04 -9.04 21.99
N ALA A 16 -16.17 -10.16 22.71
CA ALA A 16 -17.03 -11.28 22.32
C ALA A 16 -18.54 -10.93 22.30
N ASP A 17 -18.97 -9.98 23.14
CA ASP A 17 -20.36 -9.49 23.19
C ASP A 17 -20.46 -8.06 22.62
N SER A 18 -20.58 -7.99 21.30
CA SER A 18 -20.65 -6.74 20.54
C SER A 18 -21.87 -5.89 20.90
N ALA A 19 -23.01 -6.51 21.22
CA ALA A 19 -24.24 -5.81 21.57
C ALA A 19 -24.13 -5.09 22.93
N ARG A 20 -23.51 -5.76 23.92
CA ARG A 20 -23.23 -5.17 25.23
C ARG A 20 -22.20 -4.05 25.14
N LEU A 21 -21.15 -4.24 24.33
CA LEU A 21 -20.16 -3.20 24.05
C LEU A 21 -20.81 -1.97 23.42
N GLU A 22 -21.65 -2.16 22.40
CA GLU A 22 -22.35 -1.07 21.72
C GLU A 22 -23.30 -0.33 22.65
N GLY A 23 -23.99 -1.05 23.54
CA GLY A 23 -24.82 -0.46 24.60
C GLY A 23 -24.01 0.42 25.55
N ALA A 24 -22.84 -0.07 26.01
CA ALA A 24 -21.95 0.69 26.88
C ALA A 24 -21.39 1.94 26.17
N VAL A 25 -20.96 1.81 24.91
CA VAL A 25 -20.49 2.94 24.08
C VAL A 25 -21.60 3.98 23.93
N ARG A 26 -22.82 3.57 23.60
CA ARG A 26 -23.98 4.48 23.52
C ARG A 26 -24.25 5.19 24.84
N GLY A 27 -24.19 4.47 25.96
CA GLY A 27 -24.35 5.05 27.29
C GLY A 27 -23.30 6.13 27.61
N VAL A 28 -22.02 5.82 27.36
CA VAL A 28 -20.93 6.78 27.55
C VAL A 28 -21.07 7.99 26.64
N MET A 29 -21.42 7.78 25.37
CA MET A 29 -21.62 8.86 24.40
C MET A 29 -22.81 9.75 24.80
N ALA A 30 -23.92 9.18 25.25
CA ALA A 30 -25.08 9.94 25.71
C ALA A 30 -24.75 10.81 26.93
N GLN A 31 -24.02 10.27 27.91
CA GLN A 31 -23.59 11.03 29.09
C GLN A 31 -22.55 12.10 28.75
N SER A 32 -21.68 11.83 27.78
CA SER A 32 -20.61 12.75 27.36
C SER A 32 -21.08 13.83 26.40
N ALA A 33 -22.17 13.61 25.67
CA ALA A 33 -22.73 14.53 24.67
C ALA A 33 -22.83 15.99 25.12
N PRO A 34 -23.40 16.34 26.29
CA PRO A 34 -23.50 17.74 26.72
C PRO A 34 -22.13 18.39 26.99
N ILE A 35 -21.17 17.63 27.53
CA ILE A 35 -19.81 18.10 27.79
C ILE A 35 -19.07 18.34 26.47
N LEU A 36 -19.24 17.43 25.50
CA LEU A 36 -18.67 17.54 24.16
C LEU A 36 -19.27 18.73 23.40
N ALA A 37 -20.59 18.93 23.47
CA ALA A 37 -21.28 20.08 22.87
C ALA A 37 -20.77 21.42 23.46
N ARG A 38 -20.62 21.48 24.79
CA ARG A 38 -20.07 22.66 25.48
C ARG A 38 -18.61 22.93 25.09
N ARG A 39 -17.80 21.89 24.85
CA ARG A 39 -16.39 22.02 24.40
C ARG A 39 -16.30 22.39 22.93
N ALA A 40 -17.19 21.89 22.08
CA ALA A 40 -17.26 22.22 20.67
C ALA A 40 -17.49 23.73 20.46
N GLY A 41 -18.40 24.33 21.25
CA GLY A 41 -18.63 25.78 21.22
C GLY A 41 -17.43 26.65 21.62
N ARG A 42 -16.41 26.09 22.29
CA ARG A 42 -15.20 26.82 22.73
C ARG A 42 -14.02 26.67 21.77
N ARG A 43 -14.11 25.82 20.75
CA ARG A 43 -13.02 25.56 19.78
C ARG A 43 -13.50 25.75 18.33
N PRO A 44 -13.76 27.00 17.91
CA PRO A 44 -14.36 27.30 16.61
C PRO A 44 -13.49 26.85 15.42
N VAL A 45 -12.16 26.84 15.59
CA VAL A 45 -11.23 26.44 14.53
C VAL A 45 -11.26 24.93 14.29
N LEU A 46 -11.27 24.12 15.34
CA LEU A 46 -11.33 22.65 15.18
C LEU A 46 -12.70 22.18 14.69
N SER A 47 -13.79 22.88 15.03
CA SER A 47 -15.11 22.56 14.46
C SER A 47 -15.18 22.86 12.97
N LEU A 48 -14.51 23.91 12.49
CA LEU A 48 -14.38 24.19 11.06
C LEU A 48 -13.59 23.07 10.36
N VAL A 49 -12.44 22.66 10.92
CA VAL A 49 -11.66 21.53 10.38
C VAL A 49 -12.48 20.24 10.38
N ALA A 50 -13.27 19.98 11.42
CA ALA A 50 -14.10 18.77 11.51
C ALA A 50 -15.25 18.75 10.48
N VAL A 51 -15.83 19.91 10.16
CA VAL A 51 -16.85 20.03 9.10
C VAL A 51 -16.25 19.68 7.73
N TRP A 52 -15.00 20.08 7.48
CA TRP A 52 -14.28 19.74 6.25
C TRP A 52 -13.65 18.35 6.27
N ALA A 53 -13.45 17.74 7.44
CA ALA A 53 -12.86 16.41 7.58
C ALA A 53 -13.73 15.31 6.98
N ARG A 54 -15.07 15.39 7.11
CA ARG A 54 -16.01 14.42 6.52
C ARG A 54 -15.94 14.36 4.99
N PRO A 55 -16.11 15.46 4.25
CA PRO A 55 -15.97 15.43 2.79
C PRO A 55 -14.53 15.12 2.35
N ALA A 56 -13.51 15.59 3.08
CA ALA A 56 -12.12 15.24 2.79
C ALA A 56 -11.83 13.74 2.95
N LEU A 57 -12.38 13.10 3.99
CA LEU A 57 -12.29 11.65 4.20
C LEU A 57 -13.04 10.87 3.12
N ALA A 58 -14.22 11.35 2.70
CA ALA A 58 -14.97 10.74 1.61
C ALA A 58 -14.19 10.83 0.27
N ALA A 59 -13.57 11.97 -0.02
CA ALA A 59 -12.72 12.14 -1.19
C ALA A 59 -11.46 11.24 -1.11
N ALA A 60 -10.79 11.18 0.04
CA ALA A 60 -9.65 10.30 0.25
C ALA A 60 -10.02 8.82 0.10
N ALA A 61 -11.18 8.40 0.63
CA ALA A 61 -11.69 7.04 0.47
C ALA A 61 -12.02 6.72 -0.99
N ALA A 62 -12.62 7.66 -1.74
CA ALA A 62 -12.88 7.50 -3.16
C ALA A 62 -11.59 7.37 -3.97
N ILE A 63 -10.58 8.22 -3.70
CA ILE A 63 -9.26 8.15 -4.33
C ILE A 63 -8.61 6.80 -4.01
N ALA A 64 -8.61 6.39 -2.74
CA ALA A 64 -8.06 5.10 -2.33
C ALA A 64 -8.77 3.93 -3.04
N ALA A 65 -10.10 3.95 -3.13
CA ALA A 65 -10.87 2.93 -3.83
C ALA A 65 -10.54 2.89 -5.33
N ILE A 66 -10.37 4.04 -5.98
CA ILE A 66 -9.97 4.12 -7.40
C ILE A 66 -8.55 3.60 -7.59
N SER A 67 -7.60 4.01 -6.74
CA SER A 67 -6.22 3.54 -6.78
C SER A 67 -6.13 2.03 -6.56
N VAL A 68 -6.87 1.49 -5.58
CA VAL A 68 -6.94 0.04 -5.33
C VAL A 68 -7.60 -0.68 -6.51
N ALA A 69 -8.70 -0.14 -7.06
CA ALA A 69 -9.34 -0.73 -8.24
C ALA A 69 -8.42 -0.71 -9.48
N GLY A 70 -7.59 0.32 -9.64
CA GLY A 70 -6.55 0.39 -10.67
C GLY A 70 -5.43 -0.62 -10.45
N LEU A 71 -4.95 -0.74 -9.21
CA LEU A 71 -3.89 -1.67 -8.81
C LEU A 71 -4.36 -3.12 -8.69
N ALA A 72 -5.66 -3.39 -8.62
CA ALA A 72 -6.24 -4.72 -8.65
C ALA A 72 -6.43 -5.26 -10.08
N ARG A 73 -6.20 -4.43 -11.11
CA ARG A 73 -6.26 -4.84 -12.52
C ARG A 73 -5.07 -5.63 -13.08
N PRO A 74 -3.91 -5.86 -12.41
CA PRO A 74 -2.85 -6.70 -12.95
C PRO A 74 -2.96 -8.12 -12.40
N MET A 75 -3.86 -8.90 -13.00
CA MET A 75 -3.62 -10.35 -13.11
C MET A 75 -4.10 -10.91 -14.45
N GLU A 76 -5.09 -10.30 -15.09
CA GLU A 76 -5.50 -10.71 -16.45
C GLU A 76 -4.66 -10.04 -17.56
N ARG A 77 -4.07 -8.86 -17.32
CA ARG A 77 -3.19 -8.20 -18.31
C ARG A 77 -1.73 -8.63 -18.22
N ALA A 78 -1.32 -9.37 -17.19
CA ALA A 78 0.02 -9.96 -17.12
C ALA A 78 0.24 -11.05 -18.20
N ALA A 79 -0.84 -11.61 -18.77
CA ALA A 79 -0.75 -12.46 -19.97
C ALA A 79 -0.55 -11.66 -21.27
N SER A 80 -0.64 -10.32 -21.23
CA SER A 80 -0.46 -9.43 -22.39
C SER A 80 0.41 -8.21 -22.07
N VAL A 81 1.32 -8.32 -21.09
CA VAL A 81 2.47 -7.40 -21.03
C VAL A 81 3.37 -7.80 -22.20
N SER A 82 3.05 -7.15 -23.32
CA SER A 82 3.93 -6.80 -24.41
C SER A 82 5.39 -6.95 -24.00
N SER A 83 6.05 -7.92 -24.62
CA SER A 83 7.50 -7.98 -24.73
C SER A 83 8.00 -6.60 -25.14
N VAL A 84 8.45 -5.78 -24.18
CA VAL A 84 9.30 -4.64 -24.53
C VAL A 84 10.48 -5.26 -25.24
N PRO A 85 10.69 -4.99 -26.55
CA PRO A 85 11.82 -5.58 -27.24
C PRO A 85 13.07 -5.06 -26.53
N LEU A 86 13.89 -5.97 -26.00
CA LEU A 86 15.15 -5.66 -25.29
C LEU A 86 16.04 -4.69 -26.10
N VAL A 87 15.87 -4.70 -27.43
CA VAL A 87 16.43 -3.73 -28.38
C VAL A 87 16.16 -2.28 -27.97
N SER A 88 14.95 -1.91 -27.52
CA SER A 88 14.64 -0.51 -27.15
C SER A 88 15.27 -0.08 -25.83
N VAL A 89 15.54 -1.03 -24.92
CA VAL A 89 16.23 -0.75 -23.65
C VAL A 89 17.73 -0.66 -23.88
N ALA A 90 18.28 -1.53 -24.73
CA ALA A 90 19.70 -1.51 -25.09
C ALA A 90 20.07 -0.23 -25.87
N GLU A 91 19.19 0.23 -26.76
CA GLU A 91 19.35 1.51 -27.47
C GLU A 91 19.25 2.71 -26.51
N ALA A 92 18.30 2.70 -25.58
CA ALA A 92 18.15 3.78 -24.59
C ALA A 92 19.34 3.88 -23.62
N LEU A 93 19.98 2.74 -23.30
CA LEU A 93 21.17 2.67 -22.45
C LEU A 93 22.48 2.83 -23.25
N ASN A 94 22.38 3.03 -24.56
CA ASN A 94 23.50 3.16 -25.49
C ASN A 94 24.56 2.07 -25.29
N LEU A 95 24.10 0.83 -25.10
CA LEU A 95 24.99 -0.31 -24.86
C LEU A 95 25.78 -0.63 -26.14
N PRO A 96 27.06 -1.03 -26.01
CA PRO A 96 27.82 -1.54 -27.15
C PRO A 96 27.10 -2.72 -27.82
N THR A 97 27.12 -2.77 -29.16
CA THR A 97 26.49 -3.81 -29.99
C THR A 97 26.71 -5.25 -29.48
N PRO A 98 27.92 -5.69 -29.07
CA PRO A 98 28.09 -7.04 -28.57
C PRO A 98 27.24 -7.34 -27.32
N VAL A 99 27.03 -6.35 -26.44
CA VAL A 99 26.26 -6.51 -25.20
C VAL A 99 24.76 -6.63 -25.49
N SER A 100 24.25 -5.90 -26.48
CA SER A 100 22.83 -5.99 -26.86
C SER A 100 22.50 -7.33 -27.53
N GLU A 101 23.43 -7.90 -28.30
CA GLU A 101 23.30 -9.23 -28.90
C GLU A 101 23.24 -10.34 -27.84
N TRP A 102 24.11 -10.31 -26.83
CA TRP A 102 24.08 -11.33 -25.77
C TRP A 102 22.79 -11.28 -24.95
N LEU A 103 22.27 -10.08 -24.70
CA LEU A 103 20.99 -9.88 -24.03
C LEU A 103 19.80 -10.36 -24.87
N ALA A 104 19.85 -10.18 -26.20
CA ALA A 104 18.82 -10.68 -27.10
C ALA A 104 18.83 -12.21 -27.20
N GLU A 105 20.01 -12.82 -27.15
CA GLU A 105 20.20 -14.28 -27.24
C GLU A 105 20.08 -15.00 -25.89
N GLY A 106 20.02 -14.27 -24.77
CA GLY A 106 20.02 -14.84 -23.42
C GLY A 106 21.34 -15.56 -23.08
N ARG A 107 22.44 -15.16 -23.72
CA ARG A 107 23.77 -15.77 -23.57
C ARG A 107 24.51 -15.15 -22.39
N GLU A 108 25.09 -15.98 -21.53
CA GLU A 108 25.98 -15.50 -20.46
C GLU A 108 27.34 -15.09 -21.05
N PRO A 109 27.80 -13.84 -20.82
CA PRO A 109 29.09 -13.39 -21.32
C PRO A 109 30.24 -14.04 -20.55
N THR A 110 31.31 -14.39 -21.27
CA THR A 110 32.55 -14.87 -20.68
C THR A 110 33.48 -13.70 -20.30
N ALA A 111 34.54 -13.97 -19.51
CA ALA A 111 35.50 -12.94 -19.12
C ALA A 111 36.17 -12.28 -20.35
N SER A 112 36.45 -13.04 -21.40
CA SER A 112 37.01 -12.51 -22.66
C SER A 112 36.03 -11.61 -23.40
N ASP A 113 34.74 -11.94 -23.35
CA ASP A 113 33.67 -11.15 -23.97
C ASP A 113 33.57 -9.76 -23.32
N LEU A 114 33.66 -9.70 -21.99
CA LEU A 114 33.64 -8.43 -21.24
C LEU A 114 34.82 -7.52 -21.61
N ILE A 115 36.01 -8.09 -21.85
CA ILE A 115 37.19 -7.33 -22.29
C ILE A 115 36.94 -6.76 -23.69
N LEU A 116 36.43 -7.57 -24.61
CA LEU A 116 36.13 -7.15 -25.98
C LEU A 116 35.04 -6.06 -26.02
N ALA A 117 34.03 -6.13 -25.14
CA ALA A 117 33.02 -5.08 -25.01
C ALA A 117 33.61 -3.76 -24.48
N LEU A 118 34.61 -3.83 -23.59
CA LEU A 118 35.30 -2.65 -23.06
C LEU A 118 36.14 -1.94 -24.14
N ASP A 119 36.78 -2.71 -25.02
CA ASP A 119 37.62 -2.18 -26.11
C ASP A 119 36.80 -1.52 -27.23
N ASN A 120 35.49 -1.79 -27.30
CA ASN A 120 34.56 -1.23 -28.28
C ASN A 120 33.63 -0.14 -27.69
N LEU A 121 33.96 0.41 -26.52
CA LEU A 121 33.31 1.61 -26.00
C LEU A 121 33.77 2.84 -26.82
N PRO A 122 32.84 3.68 -27.33
CA PRO A 122 33.19 4.92 -28.01
C PRO A 122 33.79 5.97 -27.08
#